data_AF-A0A2G6QKY9-F1
#
_entry.id   AF-A0A2G6QKY9-F1
#
_cell.length_a   1.000
_cell.length_b   1.000
_cell.length_c   1.000
_cell.angle_alpha   90.00
_cell.angle_beta   90.00
_cell.angle_gamma   90.00
#
_symmetry.space_group_name_H-M   'P 1'
#
loop_
_entity.id
_entity.type
_entity.pdbx_description
1 polymer ?
#
loop_
_entity_poly.entity_id
_entity_poly.type
_entity_poly.pdbx_seq_one_letter_code
_entity_poly.pdbx_strand_id
1 'polypeptide(L)' 'MADFSKDDQYFFVQDYNKYVHFHKGIPYVIENGKEVFNARYCDIYIGEMWEVDITKEEYEAQLKKQGK' A
#
# COMPACT_ATOMS: atom_id res chain seq x y z
N MET A 1 -11.48 -3.85 -9.22
CA MET A 1 -11.16 -5.27 -8.96
C MET A 1 -9.67 -5.43 -9.15
N ALA A 2 -8.95 -5.89 -8.13
CA ALA A 2 -7.51 -6.09 -8.17
C ALA A 2 -7.13 -7.01 -9.35
N ASP A 3 -6.20 -6.56 -10.19
CA ASP A 3 -5.73 -7.33 -11.34
C ASP A 3 -4.66 -8.32 -10.89
N PHE A 4 -5.01 -9.60 -10.86
CA PHE A 4 -4.13 -10.69 -10.42
C PHE A 4 -2.93 -10.94 -11.38
N SER A 5 -2.78 -10.18 -12.48
CA SER A 5 -1.58 -10.27 -13.33
C SER A 5 -0.46 -9.34 -12.86
N LYS A 6 -0.74 -8.40 -11.94
CA LYS A 6 0.28 -7.50 -11.40
C LYS A 6 0.84 -8.06 -10.10
N ASP A 7 2.14 -8.41 -10.13
CA ASP A 7 2.93 -8.77 -8.94
C ASP A 7 2.95 -7.65 -7.89
N ASP A 8 2.86 -6.39 -8.32
CA ASP A 8 2.90 -5.19 -7.49
C ASP A 8 1.64 -4.35 -7.67
N GLN A 9 0.93 -4.08 -6.58
CA GLN A 9 -0.21 -3.17 -6.54
C GLN A 9 -0.01 -2.13 -5.44
N TYR A 10 -0.39 -0.89 -5.70
CA TYR A 10 -0.18 0.22 -4.77
C TYR A 10 -1.52 0.87 -4.44
N PHE A 11 -1.81 1.00 -3.16
CA PHE A 11 -3.05 1.56 -2.65
C PHE A 11 -2.77 2.61 -1.59
N PHE A 12 -3.63 3.61 -1.53
CA PHE A 12 -3.66 4.58 -0.46
C PHE A 12 -4.93 4.41 0.36
N VAL A 13 -4.76 4.01 1.62
CA VAL A 13 -5.88 3.81 2.55
C VAL A 13 -6.16 5.14 3.25
N GLN A 14 -7.29 5.76 2.91
CA GLN A 14 -7.66 7.07 3.46
C GLN A 14 -8.00 7.00 4.95
N ASP A 15 -8.61 5.89 5.38
CA ASP A 15 -9.04 5.67 6.76
C ASP A 15 -7.88 5.80 7.77
N TYR A 16 -6.72 5.26 7.39
CA TYR A 16 -5.50 5.30 8.20
C TYR A 16 -4.48 6.33 7.70
N ASN A 17 -4.77 7.03 6.60
CA ASN A 17 -3.84 7.91 5.89
C ASN A 17 -2.48 7.23 5.62
N LYS A 18 -2.53 5.98 5.15
CA LYS A 18 -1.35 5.11 4.97
C LYS A 18 -1.24 4.62 3.53
N TYR A 19 0.00 4.59 3.06
CA TYR A 19 0.38 4.05 1.76
C TYR A 19 0.70 2.57 1.92
N VAL A 20 0.04 1.74 1.12
CA VAL A 20 0.12 0.28 1.14
C VAL A 20 0.58 -0.22 -0.22
N HIS A 21 1.51 -1.15 -0.21
CA HIS A 21 2.04 -1.83 -1.38
C HIS A 21 1.79 -3.33 -1.20
N PHE A 22 1.01 -3.93 -2.09
CA PHE A 22 0.86 -5.36 -2.17
C PHE A 22 1.85 -5.93 -3.16
N HIS A 23 2.83 -6.67 -2.64
CA HIS A 23 3.74 -7.45 -3.45
C HIS A 23 3.37 -8.93 -3.31
N LYS A 24 2.94 -9.58 -4.39
CA LYS A 24 2.52 -11.00 -4.39
C LYS A 24 1.46 -11.34 -3.34
N GLY A 25 0.50 -10.43 -3.12
CA GLY A 25 -0.55 -10.59 -2.10
C GLY A 25 -0.08 -10.33 -0.67
N ILE A 26 1.14 -9.84 -0.47
CA ILE A 26 1.68 -9.47 0.84
C ILE A 26 1.61 -7.95 1.01
N PRO A 27 0.85 -7.43 1.98
CA PRO A 27 0.77 -6.00 2.26
C PRO A 27 2.00 -5.47 3.00
N TYR A 28 2.61 -4.45 2.42
CA TYR A 28 3.67 -3.63 3.00
C TYR A 28 3.17 -2.21 3.17
N VAL A 29 3.56 -1.52 4.22
CA VAL A 29 3.20 -0.12 4.47
C VAL A 29 4.43 0.73 4.72
N ILE A 30 4.31 2.02 4.41
CA ILE A 30 5.38 2.98 4.67
C ILE A 30 5.32 3.42 6.14
N GLU A 31 6.36 3.08 6.90
CA GLU A 31 6.60 3.58 8.25
C GLU A 31 8.03 4.12 8.38
N ASN A 32 8.16 5.39 8.78
CA ASN A 32 9.45 6.07 8.92
C ASN A 32 10.35 5.93 7.66
N GLY A 33 9.75 6.03 6.47
CA GLY A 33 10.47 5.91 5.20
C GLY A 33 10.96 4.51 4.87
N LYS A 34 10.44 3.48 5.55
CA LYS A 34 10.74 2.08 5.27
C LYS A 34 9.46 1.31 5.02
N GLU A 35 9.56 0.30 4.16
CA GLU A 35 8.48 -0.65 3.95
C GLU A 35 8.46 -1.67 5.09
N VAL A 36 7.35 -1.72 5.80
CA VAL A 36 7.12 -2.63 6.92
C VAL A 36 5.95 -3.53 6.56
N PHE A 37 6.15 -4.83 6.66
CA PHE A 37 5.06 -5.79 6.47
C PHE A 37 3.98 -5.55 7.54
N ASN A 38 2.72 -5.47 7.12
CA ASN A 38 1.62 -5.30 8.04
C ASN A 38 0.38 -6.09 7.62
N ALA A 39 0.18 -7.21 8.29
CA ALA A 39 -0.92 -8.14 8.05
C ALA A 39 -2.32 -7.54 8.23
N ARG A 40 -2.46 -6.43 8.99
CA ARG A 40 -3.76 -5.77 9.21
C ARG A 40 -4.35 -5.16 7.95
N TYR A 41 -3.51 -4.89 6.96
CA TYR A 41 -3.97 -4.41 5.66
C TYR A 41 -4.35 -5.55 4.71
N CYS A 42 -4.23 -6.81 5.13
CA CYS A 42 -4.81 -7.92 4.37
C CYS A 42 -6.34 -7.80 4.28
N ASP A 43 -6.99 -7.19 5.28
CA ASP A 43 -8.42 -6.91 5.30
C ASP A 43 -8.86 -5.89 4.22
N ILE A 44 -7.92 -5.17 3.60
CA ILE A 44 -8.22 -4.33 2.42
C ILE A 44 -8.81 -5.20 1.30
N TYR A 45 -8.29 -6.43 1.11
CA TYR A 45 -8.82 -7.35 0.10
C TYR A 45 -10.29 -7.75 0.35
N ILE A 46 -10.80 -7.58 1.57
CA ILE A 46 -12.18 -7.90 1.95
C ILE A 46 -13.12 -6.75 1.55
N GLY A 47 -12.59 -5.59 1.15
CA GLY A 47 -13.37 -4.43 0.74
C GLY A 47 -14.01 -3.67 1.90
N GLU A 48 -13.53 -3.90 3.13
CA GLU A 48 -14.01 -3.21 4.34
C GLU A 48 -13.38 -1.81 4.52
N MET A 49 -12.43 -1.41 3.67
CA MET A 49 -11.71 -0.14 3.78
C MET A 49 -11.78 0.70 2.51
N TRP A 50 -11.84 2.03 2.68
CA TRP A 50 -11.75 2.98 1.57
C TRP A 50 -10.29 3.13 1.12
N GLU A 51 -9.96 2.43 0.04
CA GLU A 51 -8.67 2.46 -0.64
C GLU A 51 -8.76 3.21 -1.98
N VAL A 52 -7.69 3.91 -2.35
CA VAL A 52 -7.53 4.56 -3.64
C VAL A 52 -6.37 3.87 -4.36
N ASP A 53 -6.61 3.40 -5.59
CA ASP A 53 -5.53 2.91 -6.46
C ASP A 53 -4.59 4.08 -6.77
N ILE A 54 -3.32 3.89 -6.44
CA ILE A 54 -2.27 4.89 -6.68
C ILE A 54 -1.22 4.32 -7.61
N THR A 55 -0.45 5.21 -8.21
CA THR A 55 0.69 4.78 -9.02
C THR A 55 1.89 4.40 -8.15
N LYS A 56 2.75 3.53 -8.68
CA LYS A 56 4.04 3.19 -8.06
C LYS A 56 4.87 4.44 -7.73
N GLU A 57 4.89 5.41 -8.65
CA GLU A 57 5.65 6.65 -8.51
C GLU A 57 5.19 7.47 -7.30
N GLU A 58 3.88 7.53 -7.04
CA GLU A 58 3.33 8.20 -5.86
C GLU A 58 3.75 7.52 -4.55
N TYR A 59 3.70 6.18 -4.52
CA TYR A 59 4.15 5.39 -3.38
C TYR A 59 5.64 5.61 -3.10
N GLU A 60 6.50 5.52 -4.12
CA GLU A 60 7.94 5.75 -4.02
C GLU A 60 8.27 7.20 -3.60
N ALA A 61 7.52 8.18 -4.09
CA ALA A 61 7.69 9.58 -3.69
C ALA A 61 7.44 9.75 -2.19
N GLN A 62 6.47 9.04 -1.61
CA GLN A 62 6.22 9.06 -0.17
C GLN A 62 7.26 8.32 0.65
N LEU A 63 7.74 7.19 0.15
CA LEU A 63 8.83 6.46 0.78
C LEU A 63 10.07 7.35 0.93
N LYS A 64 10.42 8.08 -0.15
CA LYS A 64 11.52 9.06 -0.17
C LYS A 64 11.27 10.27 0.74
N LYS A 65 10.03 10.73 0.89
CA LYS A 65 9.68 11.87 1.77
C LYS A 65 9.83 11.52 3.25
N GLN A 66 9.42 10.32 3.67
CA GLN A 66 9.48 9.93 5.09
C GLN A 66 10.84 9.40 5.54
N GLY A 67 11.75 9.08 4.61
CA GLY A 67 13.10 8.59 4.91
C GLY A 67 14.16 9.68 5.05
N LYS A 68 13.76 10.97 5.20
CA LYS A 68 14.65 12.12 5.23
C LYS A 68 14.67 12.80 6.60
#